data_AF-A0A1T1BGA5-F1
#
_entry.id   AF-A0A1T1BGA5-F1
#
_cell.length_a   1.000
_cell.length_b   1.000
_cell.length_c   1.000
_cell.angle_alpha   90.00
_cell.angle_beta   90.00
_cell.angle_gamma   90.00
#
_symmetry.space_group_name_H-M   'P 1'
#
loop_
_entity.id
_entity.type
_entity.pdbx_description
1 polymer ?
#
loop_
_entity_poly.entity_id
_entity_poly.type
_entity_poly.pdbx_seq_one_letter_code
_entity_poly.pdbx_strand_id
1 'polypeptide(L)'
;MPHPEFVGLVNSLQATAEAALGDLNAATASAARDGLLEERRARQTAERSLKLLTMLAEKTRGNLDFTEADLLTDAIGSVRERLNAAPQGGGAQN
;
A
#
# COMPACT_ATOMS: atom_id res chain seq x y z
N MET A 1 12.40 22.31 2.72
CA MET A 1 12.24 21.79 4.09
C MET A 1 10.91 21.12 4.05
N PRO A 2 10.85 19.80 4.29
CA PRO A 2 9.65 19.03 4.03
C PRO A 2 8.51 19.50 4.94
N HIS A 3 7.31 19.58 4.40
CA HIS A 3 6.12 19.93 5.15
C HIS A 3 5.77 18.75 6.09
N PRO A 4 5.79 18.95 7.42
CA PRO A 4 5.62 17.86 8.37
C PRO A 4 4.25 17.18 8.25
N GLU A 5 3.21 17.93 7.88
CA GLU A 5 1.88 17.39 7.62
C GLU A 5 1.84 16.50 6.37
N PHE A 6 2.56 16.88 5.32
CA PHE A 6 2.66 16.08 4.10
C PHE A 6 3.39 14.76 4.37
N VAL A 7 4.54 14.84 5.05
CA VAL A 7 5.30 13.66 5.48
C VAL A 7 4.44 12.74 6.36
N GLY A 8 3.71 13.31 7.32
CA GLY A 8 2.79 12.56 8.17
C GLY A 8 1.67 11.86 7.39
N LEU A 9 1.10 12.53 6.39
CA LEU A 9 0.07 11.96 5.53
C LEU A 9 0.60 10.78 4.69
N VAL A 10 1.76 10.94 4.05
CA VAL A 10 2.38 9.87 3.25
C VAL A 10 2.69 8.65 4.12
N ASN A 11 3.31 8.86 5.28
CA ASN A 11 3.62 7.79 6.22
C ASN A 11 2.37 7.08 6.75
N SER A 12 1.30 7.83 7.05
CA SER A 12 0.02 7.26 7.52
C SER A 12 -0.64 6.38 6.46
N LEU A 13 -0.67 6.83 5.20
CA LEU A 13 -1.22 6.06 4.09
C LEU A 13 -0.41 4.79 3.81
N GLN A 14 0.93 4.90 3.85
CA GLN A 14 1.82 3.75 3.72
C GLN A 14 1.60 2.76 4.87
N ALA A 15 1.66 3.20 6.13
CA ALA A 15 1.48 2.35 7.29
C ALA A 15 0.11 1.64 7.28
N THR A 16 -0.95 2.33 6.82
CA THR A 16 -2.28 1.72 6.67
C THR A 16 -2.28 0.59 5.64
N ALA A 17 -1.62 0.80 4.49
CA ALA A 17 -1.49 -0.24 3.47
C ALA A 17 -0.65 -1.43 3.98
N GLU A 18 0.45 -1.15 4.66
CA GLU A 18 1.35 -2.15 5.23
C GLU A 18 0.67 -2.98 6.32
N ALA A 19 -0.06 -2.34 7.23
CA ALA A 19 -0.82 -3.04 8.27
C ALA A 19 -1.88 -3.95 7.66
N ALA A 20 -2.65 -3.46 6.69
CA ALA A 20 -3.67 -4.27 6.01
C ALA A 20 -3.05 -5.51 5.34
N LEU A 21 -1.93 -5.36 4.64
CA LEU A 21 -1.24 -6.48 3.98
C LEU A 21 -0.50 -7.40 4.98
N GLY A 22 -0.06 -6.88 6.12
CA GLY A 22 0.52 -7.68 7.21
C GLY A 22 -0.53 -8.57 7.89
N ASP A 23 -1.70 -8.01 8.18
CA ASP A 23 -2.84 -8.73 8.74
C ASP A 23 -3.32 -9.84 7.79
N LEU A 24 -3.33 -9.56 6.48
CA LEU A 24 -3.59 -10.56 5.44
C LEU A 24 -2.68 -11.78 5.58
N ASN A 25 -1.36 -11.57 5.69
CA ASN A 25 -0.39 -12.67 5.77
C ASN A 25 -0.59 -13.53 7.04
N ALA A 26 -0.99 -12.91 8.15
CA ALA A 26 -1.30 -13.62 9.40
C ALA A 26 -2.63 -14.40 9.31
N ALA A 27 -3.68 -13.81 8.72
CA ALA A 27 -4.99 -14.44 8.58
C ALA A 27 -4.99 -15.60 7.58
N THR A 28 -4.31 -15.43 6.43
CA THR A 28 -4.12 -16.51 5.43
C THR A 28 -3.34 -17.69 5.99
N ALA A 29 -2.36 -17.45 6.87
CA ALA A 29 -1.66 -18.54 7.56
C ALA A 29 -2.58 -19.35 8.50
N SER A 30 -3.72 -18.79 8.95
CA SER A 30 -4.58 -19.38 9.98
C SER A 30 -5.92 -19.95 9.49
N ALA A 31 -6.43 -19.64 8.30
CA ALA A 31 -7.84 -19.94 7.97
C ALA A 31 -8.12 -20.39 6.52
N ALA A 32 -8.89 -21.49 6.39
CA ALA A 32 -9.26 -22.13 5.11
C ALA A 32 -10.62 -21.67 4.51
N ARG A 33 -11.25 -20.60 5.01
CA ARG A 33 -12.47 -20.05 4.37
C ARG A 33 -12.76 -18.57 4.71
N ASP A 34 -12.62 -18.18 5.98
CA ASP A 34 -12.77 -16.77 6.40
C ASP A 34 -11.59 -15.90 5.93
N GLY A 35 -10.40 -16.50 5.84
CA GLY A 35 -9.18 -15.84 5.36
C GLY A 35 -9.31 -15.25 3.95
N LEU A 36 -10.16 -15.82 3.08
CA LEU A 36 -10.39 -15.29 1.72
C LEU A 36 -11.18 -13.98 1.71
N LEU A 37 -12.12 -13.78 2.64
CA LEU A 37 -12.89 -12.54 2.76
C LEU A 37 -12.04 -11.44 3.39
N GLU A 38 -11.27 -11.78 4.43
CA GLU A 38 -10.30 -10.88 5.03
C GLU A 38 -9.21 -10.49 4.03
N GLU A 39 -8.77 -11.43 3.19
CA GLU A 39 -7.79 -11.17 2.15
C GLU A 39 -8.25 -10.12 1.16
N ARG A 40 -9.48 -10.24 0.65
CA ARG A 40 -10.05 -9.26 -0.28
C ARG A 40 -10.18 -7.88 0.36
N ARG A 41 -10.55 -7.80 1.64
CA ARG A 41 -10.69 -6.53 2.36
C ARG A 41 -9.32 -5.88 2.62
N ALA A 42 -8.35 -6.66 3.08
CA ALA A 42 -6.98 -6.20 3.29
C ALA A 42 -6.38 -5.64 2.00
N ARG A 43 -6.50 -6.39 0.90
CA ARG A 43 -6.03 -5.96 -0.42
C ARG A 43 -6.75 -4.70 -0.90
N GLN A 44 -8.07 -4.60 -0.77
CA GLN A 44 -8.81 -3.39 -1.14
C GLN A 44 -8.36 -2.16 -0.34
N THR A 45 -8.08 -2.31 0.96
CA THR A 45 -7.56 -1.23 1.80
C THR A 45 -6.21 -0.75 1.29
N ALA A 46 -5.29 -1.66 0.99
CA ALA A 46 -3.98 -1.33 0.43
C ALA A 46 -4.07 -0.70 -0.97
N GLU A 47 -4.93 -1.21 -1.86
CA GLU A 47 -5.20 -0.63 -3.18
C GLU A 47 -5.78 0.79 -3.07
N ARG A 48 -6.65 1.04 -2.09
CA ARG A 48 -7.21 2.37 -1.82
C ARG A 48 -6.13 3.34 -1.34
N SER A 49 -5.27 2.91 -0.41
CA SER A 49 -4.13 3.72 0.05
C SER A 49 -3.16 4.03 -1.10
N LEU A 50 -2.85 3.05 -1.94
CA LEU A 50 -2.03 3.25 -3.14
C LEU A 50 -2.65 4.27 -4.09
N LYS A 51 -3.97 4.19 -4.32
CA LYS A 51 -4.68 5.17 -5.14
C LYS A 51 -4.56 6.58 -4.58
N LEU A 52 -4.69 6.75 -3.26
CA LEU A 52 -4.54 8.06 -2.61
C LEU A 52 -3.11 8.61 -2.75
N LEU A 53 -2.09 7.76 -2.52
CA LEU A 53 -0.69 8.13 -2.73
C LEU A 53 -0.41 8.54 -4.18
N THR A 54 -0.96 7.80 -5.15
CA THR A 54 -0.83 8.11 -6.57
C THR A 54 -1.52 9.45 -6.92
N MET A 55 -2.73 9.68 -6.39
CA MET A 55 -3.44 10.95 -6.58
C MET A 55 -2.68 12.12 -5.94
N LEU A 56 -2.03 11.92 -4.80
CA LEU A 56 -1.15 12.93 -4.21
C LEU A 56 -0.01 13.25 -5.17
N ALA A 57 0.67 12.24 -5.73
CA ALA A 57 1.79 12.44 -6.66
C ALA A 57 1.38 13.22 -7.91
N GLU A 58 0.17 12.96 -8.42
CA GLU A 58 -0.38 13.71 -9.55
C GLU A 58 -0.70 15.16 -9.18
N LYS A 59 -1.32 15.38 -8.02
CA LYS A 59 -1.76 16.72 -7.58
C LYS A 59 -0.63 17.61 -7.05
N THR A 60 0.45 17.03 -6.54
CA THR A 60 1.59 17.75 -5.98
C THR A 60 2.79 17.84 -6.92
N ARG A 61 2.68 17.33 -8.15
CA ARG A 61 3.75 17.40 -9.16
C ARG A 61 4.23 18.84 -9.35
N GLY A 62 5.53 19.06 -9.18
CA GLY A 62 6.17 20.37 -9.29
C GLY A 62 6.04 21.28 -8.05
N ASN A 63 5.33 20.83 -7.02
CA ASN A 63 5.17 21.56 -5.74
C ASN A 63 5.91 20.91 -4.56
N LEU A 64 6.48 19.72 -4.76
CA LEU A 64 7.24 19.00 -3.74
C LEU A 64 8.73 19.36 -3.80
N ASP A 65 9.37 19.43 -2.63
CA ASP A 65 10.83 19.37 -2.57
C ASP A 65 11.36 17.95 -2.83
N PHE A 66 12.67 17.82 -3.05
CA PHE A 66 13.28 16.54 -3.38
C PHE A 66 13.03 15.45 -2.32
N THR A 67 13.04 15.81 -1.04
CA THR A 67 12.80 14.86 0.05
C THR A 67 11.35 14.39 0.07
N GLU A 68 10.40 15.30 -0.16
CA GLU A 68 8.98 14.95 -0.23
C GLU A 68 8.64 14.10 -1.46
N ALA A 69 9.25 14.42 -2.61
CA ALA A 69 9.07 13.66 -3.84
C ALA A 69 9.63 12.24 -3.71
N ASP A 70 10.84 12.11 -3.16
CA ASP A 70 11.49 10.82 -2.90
C ASP A 70 10.68 9.97 -1.93
N LEU A 71 10.27 10.54 -0.79
CA LEU A 71 9.40 9.87 0.19
C LEU A 71 8.10 9.36 -0.44
N LEU A 72 7.43 10.18 -1.26
CA LEU A 72 6.19 9.79 -1.90
C LEU A 72 6.41 8.68 -2.95
N THR A 73 7.48 8.79 -3.74
CA THR A 73 7.84 7.77 -4.73
C THR A 73 8.15 6.44 -4.06
N ASP A 74 8.90 6.45 -2.96
CA ASP A 74 9.23 5.25 -2.18
C ASP A 74 8.00 4.62 -1.55
N ALA A 75 7.11 5.43 -0.95
CA ALA A 75 5.85 4.93 -0.39
C ALA A 75 4.98 4.24 -1.46
N ILE A 76 4.85 4.84 -2.65
CA ILE A 76 4.15 4.24 -3.79
C ILE A 76 4.81 2.94 -4.22
N GLY A 77 6.14 2.94 -4.39
CA GLY A 77 6.90 1.76 -4.80
C GLY A 77 6.73 0.60 -3.82
N SER A 78 6.87 0.88 -2.53
CA SER A 78 6.77 -0.07 -1.44
C SER A 78 5.39 -0.73 -1.35
N VAL A 79 4.30 0.04 -1.50
CA VAL A 79 2.94 -0.52 -1.49
C VAL A 79 2.66 -1.33 -2.75
N ARG A 80 3.14 -0.89 -3.92
CA ARG A 80 2.99 -1.64 -5.19
C ARG A 80 3.72 -2.96 -5.15
N GLU A 81 4.94 -2.98 -4.64
CA GLU A 81 5.74 -4.20 -4.50
C GLU A 81 5.01 -5.21 -3.63
N ARG A 82 4.50 -4.79 -2.45
CA ARG A 82 3.77 -5.70 -1.56
C ARG A 82 2.45 -6.20 -2.17
N LEU A 83 1.70 -5.35 -2.87
CA LEU A 83 0.48 -5.76 -3.57
C LEU A 83 0.75 -6.78 -4.69
N ASN A 84 1.93 -6.73 -5.30
CA ASN A 84 2.34 -7.66 -6.35
C ASN A 84 3.01 -8.93 -5.79
N ALA A 85 3.65 -8.82 -4.62
CA ALA A 85 4.25 -9.95 -3.90
C ALA A 85 3.21 -10.81 -3.18
N ALA A 86 2.07 -10.23 -2.79
CA ALA A 86 0.92 -10.99 -2.34
C ALA A 86 0.45 -11.88 -3.51
N PRO A 87 0.55 -13.21 -3.39
CA PRO A 87 0.31 -14.11 -4.52
C PRO A 87 -1.08 -13.86 -5.08
N GLN A 88 -1.15 -13.57 -6.38
CA GLN A 88 -2.41 -13.63 -7.10
C GLN A 88 -2.86 -15.09 -7.03
N GLY A 89 -3.83 -15.40 -6.17
CA GLY A 89 -4.37 -16.75 -6.08
C GLY A 89 -4.75 -17.27 -7.47
N GLY A 90 -4.06 -18.31 -7.93
CA GLY A 90 -4.40 -19.04 -9.16
C GLY A 90 -3.37 -18.97 -10.27
N GLY A 91 -2.34 -19.81 -10.18
CA GLY A 91 -1.44 -20.14 -11.28
C GLY A 91 -1.01 -21.60 -11.21
N ALA A 92 -1.98 -22.51 -11.26
CA ALA A 92 -1.72 -23.93 -11.53
C ALA A 92 -0.95 -24.02 -12.85
N GLN A 93 0.34 -24.33 -12.77
CA GLN A 93 1.15 -24.75 -13.90
C GLN A 93 1.20 -26.26 -13.87
N ASN A 94 0.58 -26.85 -14.91
CA ASN A 94 0.66 -28.26 -15.29
C ASN A 94 2.10 -28.71 -15.48
#